data_AF-A0A377XEI8-F1
#
_entry.id   AF-A0A377XEI8-F1
#
_cell.length_a   1.000
_cell.length_b   1.000
_cell.length_c   1.000
_cell.angle_alpha   90.00
_cell.angle_beta   90.00
_cell.angle_gamma   90.00
#
_symmetry.space_group_name_H-M   'P 1'
#
loop_
_entity.id
_entity.type
_entity.pdbx_description
1 polymer ?
#
loop_
_entity_poly.entity_id
_entity_poly.type
_entity_poly.pdbx_seq_one_letter_code
_entity_poly.pdbx_strand_id
1 'polypeptide(L)'
;MANLKTKLSAAMLALIAAGASAPVLMDQFLNEKEGNSLTSYRDGAGIWTICRGATRVDGRPVTQGMKLTQAKCDQVNAVERNKALAWVDQNVRVSSDASSKGRDCQFLPL
;
A
#
# COMPACT_ATOMS: atom_id res chain seq x y z
N MET A 1 -27.05 2.23 -17.48
CA MET A 1 -25.58 2.07 -17.61
C MET A 1 -24.94 2.82 -16.46
N ALA A 2 -24.35 2.12 -15.49
CA ALA A 2 -23.76 2.77 -14.32
C ALA A 2 -22.63 3.70 -14.76
N ASN A 3 -22.74 4.99 -14.44
CA ASN A 3 -21.73 5.99 -14.72
C ASN A 3 -20.61 5.84 -13.67
N LEU A 4 -19.63 4.96 -13.93
CA LEU A 4 -18.41 4.88 -13.13
C LEU A 4 -17.56 6.13 -13.40
N LYS A 5 -17.87 7.24 -12.72
CA LYS A 5 -16.88 8.30 -12.48
C LYS A 5 -15.72 7.64 -11.74
N THR A 6 -14.65 7.34 -12.47
CA THR A 6 -13.53 6.47 -12.10
C THR A 6 -12.82 6.96 -10.84
N LYS A 7 -13.22 6.44 -9.67
CA LYS A 7 -12.53 6.68 -8.39
C LYS A 7 -11.22 5.89 -8.24
N LEU A 8 -11.00 4.90 -9.11
CA LEU A 8 -9.83 4.03 -9.14
C LEU A 8 -9.08 4.24 -10.45
N SER A 9 -7.76 4.27 -10.37
CA SER A 9 -6.85 4.35 -11.51
C SER A 9 -6.95 3.13 -12.42
N ALA A 10 -6.58 3.29 -13.70
CA ALA A 10 -6.52 2.19 -14.66
C ALA A 10 -5.59 1.05 -14.18
N ALA A 11 -4.48 1.38 -13.52
CA ALA A 11 -3.56 0.39 -12.95
C ALA A 11 -4.25 -0.41 -11.82
N MET A 12 -5.01 0.27 -10.96
CA MET A 12 -5.80 -0.38 -9.91
C MET A 12 -6.85 -1.33 -10.49
N LEU A 13 -7.59 -0.87 -11.51
CA LEU A 13 -8.61 -1.70 -12.17
C LEU A 13 -8.00 -2.93 -12.84
N ALA A 14 -6.83 -2.79 -13.47
CA ALA A 14 -6.12 -3.90 -14.07
C ALA A 14 -5.69 -4.94 -13.03
N LEU A 15 -5.18 -4.51 -11.87
CA LEU A 15 -4.80 -5.41 -10.78
C LEU A 15 -6.01 -6.15 -10.20
N ILE A 16 -7.16 -5.46 -10.05
CA ILE A 16 -8.40 -6.10 -9.61
C ILE A 16 -8.84 -7.16 -10.62
N ALA A 17 -8.85 -6.82 -11.92
CA ALA A 17 -9.21 -7.76 -12.99
C ALA A 17 -8.26 -8.97 -13.07
N ALA A 18 -6.98 -8.77 -12.75
CA ALA A 18 -5.97 -9.84 -12.69
C ALA A 18 -6.05 -10.70 -11.41
N GLY A 19 -6.96 -10.41 -10.48
CA GLY A 19 -7.09 -11.13 -9.21
C GLY A 19 -5.90 -10.89 -8.27
N ALA A 20 -5.29 -9.70 -8.32
CA ALA A 20 -4.18 -9.36 -7.44
C ALA A 20 -4.58 -9.42 -5.96
N SER A 21 -3.64 -9.82 -5.10
CA SER A 21 -3.87 -9.93 -3.67
C SER A 21 -4.07 -8.56 -3.01
N ALA A 22 -4.72 -8.54 -1.83
CA ALA A 22 -4.97 -7.32 -1.07
C ALA A 22 -3.70 -6.48 -0.79
N PRO A 23 -2.54 -7.08 -0.45
CA PRO A 23 -1.29 -6.32 -0.37
C PRO A 23 -0.94 -5.65 -1.70
N VAL A 24 -0.95 -6.36 -2.83
CA VAL A 24 -0.57 -5.77 -4.12
C VAL A 24 -1.46 -4.59 -4.50
N LEU A 25 -2.78 -4.73 -4.31
CA LEU A 25 -3.73 -3.63 -4.48
C LEU A 25 -3.43 -2.45 -3.55
N MET A 26 -3.16 -2.72 -2.27
CA MET A 26 -2.80 -1.68 -1.31
C MET A 26 -1.50 -0.96 -1.72
N ASP A 27 -0.51 -1.65 -2.28
CA ASP A 27 0.73 -0.99 -2.74
C ASP A 27 0.45 -0.05 -3.91
N GLN A 28 -0.36 -0.48 -4.88
CA GLN A 28 -0.75 0.37 -6.00
C GLN A 28 -1.49 1.61 -5.50
N PHE A 29 -2.41 1.44 -4.54
CA PHE A 29 -3.18 2.54 -4.00
C PHE A 29 -2.29 3.55 -3.28
N LEU A 30 -1.42 3.08 -2.39
CA LEU A 30 -0.52 3.91 -1.63
C LEU A 30 0.49 4.62 -2.56
N ASN A 31 0.98 3.95 -3.60
CA ASN A 31 1.84 4.58 -4.60
C ASN A 31 1.14 5.73 -5.33
N GLU A 32 -0.15 5.59 -5.65
CA GLU A 32 -0.93 6.64 -6.30
C GLU A 32 -1.31 7.80 -5.36
N LYS A 33 -1.50 7.53 -4.07
CA LYS A 33 -1.93 8.55 -3.09
C LYS A 33 -0.79 9.28 -2.41
N GLU A 34 0.27 8.56 -2.08
CA GLU A 34 1.39 9.07 -1.30
C GLU A 34 2.62 9.34 -2.19
N GLY A 35 2.66 8.76 -3.39
CA GLY A 35 3.81 8.83 -4.30
C GLY A 35 4.97 7.92 -3.87
N ASN A 36 6.05 7.94 -4.66
CA ASN A 36 7.30 7.28 -4.29
C ASN A 36 8.49 8.13 -4.73
N SER A 37 9.19 8.73 -3.78
CA SER A 37 10.35 9.58 -4.05
C SER A 37 11.65 8.82 -3.81
N LEU A 38 12.45 8.63 -4.86
CA LEU A 38 13.78 8.01 -4.75
C LEU A 38 14.80 8.90 -4.04
N THR A 39 14.48 10.18 -3.85
CA THR A 39 15.34 11.16 -3.17
C THR A 39 14.65 11.61 -1.89
N SER A 40 15.42 11.79 -0.82
CA SER A 40 14.93 12.31 0.46
C SER A 40 14.28 13.69 0.30
N TYR A 41 13.12 13.89 0.93
CA TYR A 41 12.39 15.15 1.00
C TYR A 41 12.00 15.47 2.45
N ARG A 42 11.59 16.70 2.73
CA ARG A 42 10.97 17.04 4.02
C ARG A 42 9.46 16.89 3.92
N ASP A 43 8.88 16.17 4.86
CA ASP A 43 7.42 16.08 5.00
C ASP A 43 6.82 17.37 5.60
N GLY A 44 5.50 17.38 5.79
CA GLY A 44 4.78 18.50 6.40
C GLY A 44 5.16 18.79 7.86
N ALA A 45 5.82 17.85 8.54
CA ALA A 45 6.34 18.00 9.90
C ALA A 45 7.82 18.42 9.93
N GLY A 46 8.45 18.59 8.77
CA GLY A 46 9.87 18.94 8.64
C GLY A 46 10.85 17.77 8.83
N ILE A 47 10.35 16.53 8.83
CA ILE A 47 11.14 15.31 9.01
C ILE A 47 11.63 14.82 7.65
N TRP A 48 12.90 14.42 7.60
CA TRP A 48 13.50 13.82 6.41
C TRP A 48 12.89 12.45 6.14
N THR A 49 12.36 12.31 4.94
CA THR A 49 11.52 11.19 4.52
C THR A 49 11.90 10.77 3.10
N ILE A 50 11.81 9.48 2.77
CA ILE A 50 12.15 8.94 1.45
C ILE A 50 11.19 7.82 1.04
N CYS A 51 11.22 7.42 -0.23
CA CYS A 51 10.33 6.44 -0.81
C CYS A 51 8.86 6.85 -0.61
N ARG A 52 8.08 6.03 0.09
CA ARG A 52 6.68 6.28 0.41
C ARG A 52 6.52 6.59 1.90
N GLY A 53 7.10 7.70 2.36
CA GLY A 53 6.95 8.11 3.76
C GLY A 53 7.92 7.47 4.75
N ALA A 54 8.97 6.78 4.31
CA ALA A 54 9.93 6.14 5.22
C ALA A 54 10.86 7.17 5.86
N THR A 55 10.89 7.22 7.20
CA THR A 55 11.79 8.08 7.99
C THR A 55 13.06 7.36 8.45
N ARG A 56 13.07 6.02 8.33
CA ARG A 56 14.21 5.15 8.62
C ARG A 56 14.40 4.13 7.52
N VAL A 57 15.64 3.91 7.11
CA VAL A 57 16.04 2.90 6.12
C VAL A 57 17.18 2.08 6.70
N ASP A 58 17.04 0.75 6.73
CA ASP A 58 18.02 -0.17 7.31
C ASP A 58 18.43 0.20 8.75
N GLY A 59 17.46 0.68 9.54
CA GLY A 59 17.67 1.09 10.94
C GLY A 59 18.32 2.48 11.11
N ARG A 60 18.70 3.16 10.03
CA ARG A 60 19.30 4.50 10.08
C ARG A 60 18.26 5.58 9.74
N PRO A 61 18.31 6.76 10.39
CA PRO A 61 17.45 7.88 10.03
C PRO A 61 17.77 8.36 8.62
N VAL A 62 16.73 8.77 7.89
CA VAL A 62 16.90 9.41 6.58
C VAL A 62 17.51 10.79 6.77
N THR A 63 18.47 11.13 5.93
CA THR A 63 19.19 12.42 5.96
C THR A 63 19.06 13.14 4.63
N GLN A 64 19.32 14.44 4.64
CA GLN A 64 19.34 15.26 3.44
C GLN A 64 20.28 14.67 2.37
N GLY A 65 19.80 14.60 1.13
CA GLY A 65 20.58 14.13 -0.03
C GLY A 65 20.63 12.61 -0.17
N MET A 66 19.97 11.85 0.71
CA MET A 66 19.88 10.40 0.58
C MET A 66 19.09 10.04 -0.70
N LYS A 67 19.63 9.12 -1.49
CA LYS A 67 19.00 8.61 -2.72
C LYS A 67 19.02 7.09 -2.73
N LEU A 68 17.91 6.49 -3.09
CA LEU A 68 17.73 5.04 -3.15
C LEU A 68 17.35 4.61 -4.57
N THR A 69 17.54 3.33 -4.85
CA THR A 69 17.01 2.70 -6.06
C THR A 69 15.54 2.36 -5.88
N GLN A 70 14.81 2.21 -6.98
CA GLN A 70 13.40 1.78 -6.94
C GLN A 70 13.25 0.46 -6.18
N ALA A 71 14.08 -0.55 -6.49
CA ALA A 71 14.06 -1.83 -5.81
C ALA A 71 14.30 -1.73 -4.30
N LYS A 72 15.14 -0.79 -3.85
CA LYS A 72 15.36 -0.56 -2.42
C LYS A 72 14.14 0.10 -1.78
N CYS A 73 13.50 1.05 -2.44
CA CYS A 73 12.23 1.62 -1.97
C CYS A 73 11.14 0.56 -1.89
N ASP A 74 11.02 -0.33 -2.88
CA ASP A 74 10.03 -1.41 -2.87
C ASP A 74 10.25 -2.34 -1.65
N GLN A 75 11.51 -2.68 -1.36
CA GLN A 75 11.86 -3.45 -0.16
C GLN A 75 11.45 -2.73 1.13
N VAL A 76 11.81 -1.45 1.27
CA VAL A 76 11.48 -0.64 2.45
C VAL A 76 9.96 -0.53 2.63
N ASN A 77 9.24 -0.23 1.55
CA ASN A 77 7.79 -0.09 1.55
C ASN A 77 7.10 -1.41 1.93
N ALA A 78 7.59 -2.54 1.42
CA ALA A 78 7.06 -3.86 1.77
C ALA A 78 7.26 -4.18 3.26
N VAL A 79 8.42 -3.85 3.83
CA VAL A 79 8.69 -4.05 5.26
C VAL A 79 7.76 -3.23 6.13
N GLU A 80 7.60 -1.94 5.84
CA GLU A 80 6.72 -1.05 6.62
C GLU A 80 5.26 -1.48 6.53
N ARG A 81 4.80 -1.85 5.33
CA ARG A 81 3.47 -2.41 5.13
C ARG A 81 3.27 -3.70 5.92
N ASN A 82 4.22 -4.63 5.88
CA ASN A 82 4.09 -5.90 6.60
C ASN A 82 4.01 -5.69 8.12
N LYS A 83 4.73 -4.70 8.66
CA LYS A 83 4.57 -4.30 10.07
C LYS A 83 3.18 -3.76 10.35
N ALA A 84 2.63 -2.92 9.47
CA ALA A 84 1.29 -2.39 9.61
C ALA A 84 0.23 -3.52 9.57
N LEU A 85 0.37 -4.46 8.64
CA LEU A 85 -0.51 -5.64 8.54
C LEU A 85 -0.42 -6.52 9.80
N ALA A 86 0.80 -6.80 10.29
CA ALA A 86 1.00 -7.57 11.51
C ALA A 86 0.40 -6.87 12.74
N TRP A 87 0.52 -5.55 12.82
CA TRP A 87 -0.11 -4.77 13.88
C TRP A 87 -1.64 -4.85 13.79
N VAL A 88 -2.23 -4.71 12.59
CA VAL A 88 -3.67 -4.84 12.39
C VAL A 88 -4.14 -6.23 12.82
N ASP A 89 -3.47 -7.30 12.40
CA ASP A 89 -3.82 -8.67 12.77
C ASP A 89 -3.80 -8.91 14.29
N GLN A 90 -2.83 -8.30 14.98
CA GLN A 90 -2.69 -8.43 16.44
C GLN A 90 -3.68 -7.56 17.24
N ASN A 91 -4.06 -6.39 16.72
CA ASN A 91 -4.79 -5.36 17.47
C ASN A 91 -6.26 -5.20 17.05
N VAL A 92 -6.61 -5.56 15.81
CA VAL A 92 -7.96 -5.45 15.27
C VAL A 92 -8.62 -6.82 15.29
N ARG A 93 -9.33 -7.10 16.37
CA ARG A 93 -10.17 -8.30 16.47
C ARG A 93 -11.54 -8.02 15.87
N VAL A 94 -11.80 -8.55 14.68
CA VAL A 94 -13.14 -8.61 14.11
C VAL A 94 -13.83 -9.88 14.59
N SER A 95 -15.04 -9.75 15.17
CA SER A 95 -15.87 -10.93 15.48
C SER A 95 -16.10 -11.69 14.17
N SER A 96 -15.89 -13.01 14.20
CA SER A 96 -15.88 -13.88 13.02
C SER A 96 -17.22 -13.99 12.29
N ASP A 97 -18.26 -13.29 12.76
CA ASP A 97 -19.59 -13.25 12.17
C ASP A 97 -19.62 -12.49 10.82
N ALA A 98 -18.63 -11.64 10.53
CA ALA A 98 -18.54 -10.91 9.26
C ALA A 98 -17.50 -11.47 8.26
N SER A 99 -16.52 -12.26 8.73
CA SER A 99 -15.37 -12.70 7.90
C SER A 99 -15.41 -14.17 7.50
N SER A 100 -16.33 -14.97 8.05
CA SER A 100 -16.60 -16.33 7.55
C SER A 100 -17.47 -16.30 6.29
N LYS A 101 -17.03 -15.59 5.24
CA LYS A 101 -17.59 -15.77 3.89
C LYS A 101 -16.56 -15.55 2.80
N GLY A 102 -15.36 -16.09 3.01
CA GLY A 102 -14.59 -16.65 1.91
C GLY A 102 -15.17 -18.01 1.55
N ARG A 103 -16.17 -18.01 0.65
CA ARG A 103 -16.78 -19.11 -0.14
C ARG A 103 -18.27 -18.82 -0.28
N ASP A 104 -18.59 -18.08 -1.34
CA ASP A 104 -19.84 -18.11 -2.14
C ASP A 104 -20.08 -16.76 -2.83
N CYS A 105 -19.05 -16.24 -3.51
CA CYS A 105 -19.30 -15.47 -4.72
C CYS A 105 -19.32 -16.46 -5.89
N GLN A 106 -20.28 -17.38 -5.88
CA GLN A 106 -20.65 -18.04 -7.12
C GLN A 106 -21.26 -16.95 -8.01
N PHE A 107 -20.53 -16.63 -9.08
CA PHE A 107 -21.05 -15.93 -10.24
C PHE A 107 -22.34 -16.64 -10.69
N LEU A 108 -23.49 -16.09 -10.32
CA LEU A 108 -24.76 -16.38 -10.98
C LEU A 108 -24.89 -15.32 -12.08
N PRO A 109 -24.89 -15.72 -13.37
CA PRO A 109 -25.17 -14.80 -14.46
C PRO A 109 -26.66 -14.43 -14.40
N LEU A 110 -26.97 -13.14 -14.55
CA LEU A 110 -28.27 -12.68 -15.03
C LEU A 110 -28.22 -12.58 -16.55
#